data_AF-A0A815ZMC8-F1
#
_entry.id   AF-A0A815ZMC8-F1
#
_cell.length_a   1.000
_cell.length_b   1.000
_cell.length_c   1.000
_cell.angle_alpha   90.00
_cell.angle_beta   90.00
_cell.angle_gamma   90.00
#
_symmetry.space_group_name_H-M   'P 1'
#
loop_
_entity.id
_entity.type
_entity.pdbx_description
1 polymer ?
#
loop_
_entity_poly.entity_id
_entity_poly.type
_entity_poly.pdbx_seq_one_letter_code
_entity_poly.pdbx_strand_id
1 'polypeptide(L)'
;MVAGLVTQLIGALLLQRNMAISSFNVGLIFVGIGWNFGYVASSALLMKSHKPEEKAKVHSIYEAITMLSITISFFAAAFAEQSLGWKILTGRLMAYYLVTAIVILTIDTTFVFYKTRSIKLEINET
;
A
#
# COMPACT_ATOMS: atom_id res chain seq x y z
N MET A 1 4.75 -4.03 -5.98
CA MET A 1 3.44 -3.52 -5.54
C MET A 1 2.52 -4.66 -5.08
N VAL A 2 2.14 -5.62 -5.95
CA VAL A 2 1.29 -6.77 -5.58
C VAL A 2 1.86 -7.60 -4.42
N ALA A 3 3.16 -7.90 -4.44
CA ALA A 3 3.83 -8.60 -3.34
C ALA A 3 3.69 -7.88 -1.99
N GLY A 4 3.74 -6.55 -1.98
CA GLY A 4 3.54 -5.74 -0.76
C GLY A 4 2.12 -5.85 -0.22
N LEU A 5 1.12 -5.79 -1.10
CA LEU A 5 -0.30 -5.95 -0.75
C LEU A 5 -0.60 -7.34 -0.17
N VAL A 6 -0.11 -8.40 -0.81
CA VAL A 6 -0.29 -9.77 -0.34
C VAL A 6 0.31 -9.92 1.06
N THR A 7 1.51 -9.39 1.28
CA THR A 7 2.19 -9.47 2.57
C THR A 7 1.44 -8.68 3.66
N GLN A 8 0.90 -7.49 3.33
CA GLN A 8 0.06 -6.72 4.25
C GLN A 8 -1.24 -7.44 4.63
N LEU A 9 -1.91 -8.09 3.67
CA LEU A 9 -3.13 -8.84 3.93
C LEU A 9 -2.86 -10.06 4.83
N ILE A 10 -1.75 -10.77 4.61
CA ILE A 10 -1.31 -11.87 5.50
C ILE A 10 -1.06 -11.35 6.91
N GLY A 11 -0.34 -10.23 7.06
CA GLY A 11 -0.11 -9.60 8.35
C GLY A 11 -1.40 -9.21 9.05
N ALA A 12 -2.35 -8.59 8.34
CA ALA A 12 -3.66 -8.20 8.89
C ALA A 12 -4.49 -9.41 9.37
N LEU A 13 -4.45 -10.53 8.64
CA LEU A 13 -5.12 -11.77 9.05
C LEU A 13 -4.50 -12.36 10.34
N LEU A 14 -3.17 -12.32 10.46
CA LEU A 14 -2.46 -12.79 11.66
C LEU A 14 -2.82 -11.94 12.89
N LEU A 15 -2.96 -10.62 12.72
CA LEU A 15 -3.34 -9.69 13.79
C LEU A 15 -4.79 -9.90 14.28
N GLN A 16 -5.66 -10.56 13.49
CA GLN A 16 -7.04 -10.86 13.89
C GLN A 16 -7.25 -12.26 14.47
N ARG A 17 -6.43 -13.25 14.08
CA ARG A 17 -6.76 -14.66 14.33
C ARG A 17 -6.61 -15.11 15.79
N ASN A 18 -5.60 -14.64 16.51
CA ASN A 18 -5.36 -15.03 17.90
C ASN A 18 -4.69 -13.88 18.65
N MET A 19 -5.17 -13.54 19.85
CA MET A 19 -4.52 -12.58 20.77
C MET A 19 -3.22 -13.14 21.39
N ALA A 20 -2.55 -14.07 20.70
CA ALA A 20 -1.26 -14.57 21.11
C ALA A 20 -0.17 -13.55 20.72
N ILE A 21 0.77 -13.29 21.64
CA ILE A 21 1.87 -12.35 21.40
C ILE A 21 2.73 -12.76 20.19
N SER A 22 2.83 -14.07 19.91
CA SER A 22 3.55 -14.60 18.75
C SER A 22 2.89 -14.23 17.44
N SER A 23 1.57 -14.42 17.31
CA SER A 23 0.80 -14.02 16.13
C SER A 23 0.83 -12.50 15.92
N PHE A 24 0.83 -11.73 17.01
CA PHE A 24 0.98 -10.29 16.96
C PHE A 24 2.34 -9.85 16.40
N ASN A 25 3.45 -10.38 16.94
CA ASN A 25 4.80 -10.03 16.51
C ASN A 25 5.05 -10.43 15.05
N VAL A 26 4.63 -11.64 14.66
CA VAL A 26 4.74 -12.09 13.27
C VAL A 26 3.87 -11.22 12.37
N GLY A 27 2.64 -10.89 12.79
CA GLY A 27 1.77 -9.97 12.06
C GLY A 27 2.43 -8.63 11.78
N LEU A 28 3.06 -8.02 12.79
CA LEU A 28 3.80 -6.75 12.65
C LEU A 28 4.97 -6.85 11.65
N ILE A 29 5.71 -7.96 11.66
CA ILE A 29 6.79 -8.19 10.69
C ILE A 29 6.25 -8.21 9.26
N PHE A 30 5.17 -8.95 9.02
CA PHE A 30 4.54 -9.02 7.69
C PHE A 30 4.00 -7.66 7.24
N VAL A 31 3.33 -6.92 8.13
CA VAL A 31 2.87 -5.56 7.84
C VAL A 31 4.04 -4.63 7.50
N GLY A 32 5.15 -4.70 8.25
CA GLY A 32 6.35 -3.91 7.99
C GLY A 32 7.00 -4.23 6.64
N ILE A 33 7.13 -5.52 6.29
CA ILE A 33 7.64 -5.95 4.99
C ILE A 33 6.74 -5.43 3.87
N GLY A 34 5.42 -5.60 4.01
CA GLY A 34 4.47 -5.14 3.00
C GLY A 34 4.46 -3.61 2.83
N TRP A 35 4.61 -2.86 3.92
CA TRP A 35 4.76 -1.40 3.88
C TRP A 35 5.99 -0.96 3.08
N ASN A 36 7.16 -1.59 3.30
CA ASN A 36 8.38 -1.27 2.57
C ASN A 36 8.23 -1.50 1.06
N PHE A 37 7.66 -2.65 0.67
CA PHE A 37 7.38 -2.93 -0.73
C PHE A 37 6.39 -1.95 -1.36
N GLY A 38 5.38 -1.52 -0.61
CA GLY A 38 4.41 -0.52 -1.05
C GLY A 38 5.06 0.84 -1.27
N TYR A 39 5.82 1.30 -0.28
CA TYR A 39 6.52 2.58 -0.31
C TYR A 39 7.50 2.67 -1.48
N VAL A 40 8.42 1.70 -1.62
CA VAL A 40 9.40 1.68 -2.73
C VAL A 40 8.71 1.56 -4.10
N ALA A 41 7.68 0.73 -4.23
CA ALA A 41 6.96 0.60 -5.49
C ALA A 41 6.24 1.90 -5.88
N SER A 42 5.62 2.57 -4.92
CA SER A 42 4.88 3.82 -5.16
C SER A 42 5.81 4.99 -5.51
N SER A 43 6.94 5.15 -4.81
CA SER A 43 7.92 6.18 -5.12
C SER A 43 8.56 5.95 -6.49
N ALA A 44 8.86 4.70 -6.85
CA ALA A 44 9.37 4.36 -8.18
C ALA A 44 8.37 4.70 -9.30
N LEU A 45 7.09 4.40 -9.11
CA LEU A 45 6.04 4.75 -10.07
C LEU A 45 5.87 6.27 -10.22
N LEU A 46 5.85 6.99 -9.09
CA LEU A 46 5.73 8.45 -9.07
C LEU A 46 6.88 9.11 -9.84
N MET A 47 8.10 8.63 -9.62
CA MET A 47 9.31 9.15 -10.27
C MET A 47 9.38 8.81 -11.75
N LYS A 48 8.76 7.70 -12.19
CA LYS A 48 8.72 7.32 -13.60
C LYS A 48 7.79 8.24 -14.43
N SER A 49 6.78 8.82 -13.79
CA SER A 49 5.80 9.70 -14.45
C SER A 49 6.23 11.16 -14.55
N HIS A 50 7.39 11.54 -14.00
CA HIS A 50 7.88 12.93 -13.97
C HIS A 50 9.23 13.08 -14.68
N LYS A 51 9.49 14.30 -15.20
CA LYS A 51 10.76 14.61 -15.87
C LYS A 51 11.93 14.59 -14.88
N PRO A 52 13.16 14.28 -15.33
CA PRO A 52 14.35 14.23 -14.47
C PRO A 52 14.56 15.48 -13.59
N GLU A 53 14.24 16.65 -14.12
CA GLU A 53 14.37 17.95 -13.43
C GLU A 53 13.38 18.12 -12.27
N GLU A 54 12.20 17.49 -12.35
CA GLU A 54 11.12 17.63 -11.37
C GLU A 54 11.18 16.54 -10.28
N LYS A 55 11.87 15.44 -10.56
CA LYS A 55 11.98 14.25 -9.71
C LYS A 55 12.41 14.57 -8.28
N ALA A 56 13.42 15.41 -8.08
CA ALA A 56 13.92 15.75 -6.74
C ALA A 56 12.84 16.48 -5.91
N LYS A 57 12.10 17.39 -6.53
CA LYS A 57 11.02 18.16 -5.88
C LYS A 57 9.80 17.27 -5.59
N VAL A 58 9.41 16.43 -6.54
CA VAL A 58 8.26 15.52 -6.37
C VAL A 58 8.56 14.47 -5.29
N HIS A 59 9.78 13.95 -5.27
CA HIS A 59 10.19 12.98 -4.25
C HIS A 59 10.15 13.59 -2.84
N SER A 60 10.68 14.81 -2.64
CA SER A 60 10.67 15.45 -1.33
C SER A 60 9.24 15.76 -0.84
N ILE A 61 8.32 16.12 -1.74
CA ILE A 61 6.90 16.30 -1.39
C ILE A 61 6.27 14.97 -0.97
N TYR A 62 6.54 13.89 -1.72
CA TYR A 62 6.07 12.55 -1.37
C TYR A 62 6.55 12.11 0.03
N GLU A 63 7.83 12.34 0.33
CA GLU A 63 8.38 12.06 1.65
C GLU A 63 7.72 12.90 2.75
N ALA A 64 7.57 14.21 2.52
CA ALA A 64 6.94 15.10 3.48
C ALA A 64 5.51 14.67 3.81
N ILE A 65 4.70 14.36 2.79
CA ILE A 65 3.32 13.89 2.98
C ILE A 65 3.29 12.56 3.73
N THR A 66 4.18 11.63 3.38
CA THR A 66 4.27 10.33 4.04
C THR A 66 4.61 10.48 5.52
N MET A 67 5.61 11.29 5.86
CA MET A 67 6.04 11.53 7.24
C MET A 67 4.98 12.28 8.06
N LEU A 68 4.29 13.26 7.46
CA LEU A 68 3.17 13.94 8.11
C LEU A 68 2.02 12.97 8.41
N SER A 69 1.69 12.08 7.47
CA SER A 69 0.64 11.07 7.65
C SER A 69 0.97 10.09 8.77
N ILE A 70 2.23 9.64 8.85
CA ILE A 70 2.73 8.78 9.94
C ILE A 70 2.63 9.52 11.28
N THR A 71 3.04 10.78 11.32
CA THR A 71 3.00 11.61 12.52
C THR A 71 1.59 11.76 13.06
N ILE A 72 0.63 12.13 12.20
CA ILE A 72 -0.79 12.23 12.56
C ILE A 72 -1.33 10.88 13.05
N SER A 73 -0.97 9.79 12.37
CA SER A 73 -1.40 8.43 12.75
C SER A 73 -0.90 8.04 14.14
N PHE A 74 0.33 8.41 14.52
CA PHE A 74 0.85 8.14 15.86
C PHE A 74 0.08 8.88 16.95
N PHE A 75 -0.27 10.15 16.74
CA PHE A 75 -1.12 10.87 17.69
C PHE A 75 -2.53 10.25 17.78
N ALA A 76 -3.08 9.77 16.67
CA ALA A 76 -4.41 9.17 16.63
C ALA A 76 -4.46 7.74 17.17
N ALA A 77 -3.35 6.99 17.17
CA ALA A 77 -3.33 5.56 17.48
C ALA A 77 -3.85 5.25 18.89
N ALA A 78 -3.39 5.98 19.91
CA ALA A 78 -3.80 5.75 21.30
C ALA A 78 -5.30 6.01 21.51
N PHE A 79 -5.82 7.10 20.94
CA PHE A 79 -7.25 7.43 21.00
C PHE A 79 -8.10 6.41 20.23
N ALA A 80 -7.64 5.97 19.06
CA ALA A 80 -8.33 4.98 18.24
C ALA A 80 -8.42 3.62 18.94
N GLU A 81 -7.34 3.18 19.60
CA GLU A 81 -7.34 1.93 20.37
C GLU A 81 -8.28 2.01 21.58
N GLN A 82 -8.22 3.11 22.34
CA GLN A 82 -9.04 3.29 23.54
C GLN A 82 -10.54 3.34 23.22
N SER A 83 -10.92 3.93 22.08
CA SER A 83 -12.32 4.11 21.69
C SER A 83 -12.93 2.92 20.97
N LEU A 84 -12.19 2.28 20.06
CA LEU A 84 -12.71 1.21 19.19
C LEU A 84 -12.36 -0.19 19.70
N GLY A 85 -11.29 -0.31 20.49
CA GLY A 85 -10.72 -1.59 20.85
C GLY A 85 -9.98 -2.27 19.70
N TRP A 86 -9.03 -3.13 20.06
CA TRP A 86 -8.08 -3.77 19.14
C TRP A 86 -8.75 -4.50 17.96
N LYS A 87 -9.79 -5.28 18.24
CA LYS A 87 -10.43 -6.16 17.24
C LYS A 87 -11.17 -5.37 16.15
N ILE A 88 -11.86 -4.29 16.53
CA ILE A 88 -12.56 -3.43 15.57
C ILE A 88 -11.54 -2.62 14.76
N LEU A 89 -10.51 -2.09 15.41
CA LEU A 89 -9.44 -1.33 14.75
C LEU A 89 -8.71 -2.17 13.69
N THR A 90 -8.25 -3.36 14.06
CA THR A 90 -7.59 -4.30 13.12
C THR A 90 -8.54 -4.82 12.02
N GLY A 91 -9.83 -4.97 12.33
CA GLY A 91 -10.90 -5.23 11.37
C GLY A 91 -11.02 -4.15 10.30
N ARG A 92 -11.06 -2.88 10.73
CA ARG A 92 -11.12 -1.71 9.83
C ARG A 92 -9.85 -1.60 8.98
N LEU A 93 -8.67 -1.79 9.57
CA LEU A 93 -7.41 -1.78 8.84
C LEU A 93 -7.36 -2.86 7.75
N MET A 94 -7.86 -4.07 8.04
CA MET A 94 -7.97 -5.13 7.04
C MET A 94 -8.90 -4.71 5.88
N ALA A 95 -10.05 -4.09 6.17
CA ALA A 95 -10.94 -3.58 5.13
C ALA A 95 -10.26 -2.52 4.25
N TYR A 96 -9.48 -1.60 4.85
CA TYR A 96 -8.69 -0.64 4.10
C TYR A 96 -7.68 -1.31 3.17
N TYR A 97 -6.92 -2.31 3.65
CA TYR A 97 -5.97 -3.05 2.81
C TYR A 97 -6.64 -3.84 1.68
N LEU A 98 -7.85 -4.35 1.89
CA LEU A 98 -8.62 -5.01 0.84
C LEU A 98 -9.06 -4.02 -0.24
N VAL A 99 -9.58 -2.86 0.16
CA VAL A 99 -9.98 -1.81 -0.79
C VAL A 99 -8.80 -1.33 -1.61
N THR A 100 -7.65 -1.06 -0.97
CA THR A 100 -6.44 -0.64 -1.71
C THR A 100 -5.94 -1.73 -2.64
N ALA A 101 -5.99 -3.00 -2.23
CA ALA A 101 -5.63 -4.11 -3.11
C ALA A 101 -6.53 -4.19 -4.34
N ILE A 102 -7.85 -4.05 -4.18
CA ILE A 102 -8.81 -4.06 -5.29
C ILE A 102 -8.52 -2.91 -6.26
N VAL A 103 -8.37 -1.68 -5.75
CA VAL A 103 -8.08 -0.49 -6.57
C VAL A 103 -6.79 -0.65 -7.36
N ILE A 104 -5.75 -1.22 -6.75
CA ILE A 104 -4.47 -1.42 -7.42
C ILE A 104 -4.59 -2.49 -8.51
N LEU A 105 -5.27 -3.60 -8.23
CA LEU A 105 -5.46 -4.67 -9.20
C LEU A 105 -6.32 -4.20 -10.39
N THR A 106 -7.32 -3.35 -10.17
CA THR A 106 -8.13 -2.80 -11.27
C THR A 106 -7.31 -1.84 -12.14
N ILE A 107 -6.45 -1.01 -11.53
CA ILE A 107 -5.56 -0.12 -12.27
C ILE A 107 -4.55 -0.93 -13.09
N ASP A 108 -3.91 -1.94 -12.49
CA ASP A 108 -2.89 -2.77 -13.15
C ASP A 108 -3.48 -3.55 -14.33
N THR A 109 -4.63 -4.20 -14.13
CA THR A 109 -5.34 -4.93 -15.20
C THR A 109 -5.79 -4.00 -16.32
N THR A 110 -6.29 -2.81 -16.00
CA THR A 110 -6.67 -1.79 -16.99
C THR A 110 -5.45 -1.35 -17.79
N PHE A 111 -4.32 -1.05 -17.13
CA PHE A 111 -3.09 -0.61 -17.79
C PHE A 111 -2.53 -1.69 -18.73
N VAL A 112 -2.48 -2.95 -18.29
CA VAL A 112 -2.04 -4.09 -19.12
C VAL A 112 -2.95 -4.27 -20.34
N PHE A 113 -4.26 -4.14 -20.16
CA PHE A 113 -5.23 -4.23 -21.25
C PHE A 113 -5.03 -3.12 -22.28
N TYR A 114 -4.86 -1.87 -21.83
CA TYR A 114 -4.57 -0.73 -22.72
C TYR A 114 -3.27 -0.92 -23.50
N LYS A 115 -2.18 -1.32 -22.82
CA LYS A 115 -0.88 -1.56 -23.47
C LYS A 115 -0.93 -2.71 -24.49
N THR A 116 -1.62 -3.79 -24.17
CA THR A 116 -1.77 -4.94 -25.08
C THR A 116 -2.58 -4.55 -26.31
N ARG A 117 -3.61 -3.70 -26.15
CA ARG A 117 -4.43 -3.20 -27.25
C ARG A 117 -3.65 -2.24 -28.15
N SER A 118 -2.86 -1.32 -27.59
CA SER A 118 -2.09 -0.36 -28.39
C SER A 118 -1.04 -1.04 -29.28
N ILE A 119 -0.31 -2.02 -28.75
CA ILE A 119 0.69 -2.79 -29.50
C ILE A 119 0.03 -3.57 -30.66
N LYS A 120 -1.15 -4.14 -30.44
CA LYS A 120 -1.89 -4.83 -31.50
C LYS A 120 -2.35 -3.88 -32.62
N LEU A 121 -2.63 -2.62 -32.32
CA LEU A 121 -3.01 -1.63 -33.33
C LEU A 121 -1.79 -1.22 -34.18
N GLU A 122 -0.63 -0.97 -33.57
CA GLU A 122 0.62 -0.64 -34.30
C GLU A 122 1.05 -1.76 -35.25
N ILE A 123 0.91 -3.04 -34.84
CA ILE A 123 1.27 -4.20 -35.68
C ILE A 123 0.28 -4.38 -36.86
N ASN A 124 -0.98 -3.99 -36.71
CA ASN A 124 -1.99 -4.20 -37.74
C ASN A 124 -2.06 -3.07 -38.78
N GLU A 125 -1.37 -1.95 -38.52
CA GLU A 125 -1.17 -0.82 -39.44
C GLU A 125 0.15 -0.89 -40.23
N THR A 126 1.00 -1.89 -39.96
CA THR A 126 2.28 -2.17 -40.67
C THR A 126 2.19 -3.40 -41.56
#